data_AF-A0A8B6HRF3-F1
#
_entry.id   AF-A0A8B6HRF3-F1
#
_cell.length_a   1.000
_cell.length_b   1.000
_cell.length_c   1.000
_cell.angle_alpha   90.00
_cell.angle_beta   90.00
_cell.angle_gamma   90.00
#
_symmetry.space_group_name_H-M   'P 1'
#
loop_
_entity.id
_entity.type
_entity.pdbx_description
1 polymer ?
#
loop_
_entity_poly.entity_id
_entity_poly.type
_entity_poly.pdbx_seq_one_letter_code
_entity_poly.pdbx_strand_id
1 'polypeptide(L)' 'WIPEVRHHCPFVPFILIGTKLDLREEYKDAENEPSSQGNSFVSYKDGRSLSNKVNAAGYIECSALTQKGVKSAFDEA' A
#
# COMPACT_ATOMS: atom_id res chain seq x y z
N TRP A 1 -10.71 0.80 9.58
CA TRP A 1 -10.48 -0.27 8.59
C TRP A 1 -10.31 -1.64 9.22
N ILE A 2 -9.12 -2.09 9.64
CA ILE A 2 -8.92 -3.52 10.01
C ILE A 2 -9.86 -4.03 11.10
N PRO A 3 -10.05 -3.34 12.25
CA PRO A 3 -10.97 -3.82 13.28
C PRO A 3 -12.42 -3.96 12.79
N GLU A 4 -12.84 -3.02 11.94
CA GLU A 4 -14.18 -2.98 11.35
C GLU A 4 -14.38 -4.10 10.32
N VAL A 5 -13.41 -4.31 9.42
CA VAL A 5 -13.43 -5.44 8.46
C VAL A 5 -13.48 -6.76 9.21
N ARG A 6 -12.70 -6.92 10.30
CA ARG A 6 -12.72 -8.14 11.10
C ARG A 6 -14.01 -8.33 11.90
N HIS A 7 -14.69 -7.25 12.26
CA HIS A 7 -15.98 -7.33 12.93
C HIS A 7 -17.09 -7.79 11.97
N HIS A 8 -17.16 -7.21 10.77
CA HIS A 8 -18.20 -7.51 9.79
C HIS A 8 -17.91 -8.74 8.92
N CYS A 9 -16.63 -9.02 8.67
CA CYS A 9 -16.15 -10.07 7.76
C CYS A 9 -15.01 -10.89 8.41
N PRO A 10 -15.23 -11.60 9.53
CA PRO A 10 -14.17 -12.18 10.36
C PRO A 10 -13.25 -13.17 9.63
N PHE A 11 -13.80 -13.97 8.73
CA PHE A 11 -13.08 -15.05 8.02
C PHE A 11 -12.74 -14.73 6.56
N VAL A 12 -13.15 -13.56 6.07
CA VAL A 12 -12.93 -13.19 4.67
C VAL A 12 -11.48 -12.72 4.53
N PRO A 13 -10.69 -13.33 3.62
CA PRO A 13 -9.35 -12.82 3.34
C PRO A 13 -9.45 -11.41 2.75
N PHE A 14 -8.45 -10.58 3.04
CA PHE A 14 -8.33 -9.25 2.44
C PHE A 14 -6.89 -9.00 2.05
N ILE A 15 -6.68 -8.14 1.05
CA ILE A 15 -5.37 -7.67 0.63
C ILE A 15 -5.16 -6.23 1.07
N LEU A 16 -3.92 -5.84 1.35
CA LEU A 16 -3.54 -4.47 1.61
C LEU A 16 -3.02 -3.84 0.31
N ILE A 17 -3.57 -2.69 -0.09
CA ILE A 17 -3.15 -2.00 -1.32
C ILE A 17 -2.58 -0.63 -0.98
N GLY A 18 -1.31 -0.40 -1.33
CA GLY A 18 -0.67 0.90 -1.31
C GLY A 18 -0.92 1.64 -2.63
N THR A 19 -1.67 2.73 -2.61
CA THR A 19 -2.01 3.51 -3.81
C THR A 19 -1.04 4.68 -4.02
N LYS A 20 -1.09 5.30 -5.21
CA LYS A 20 -0.30 6.48 -5.59
C LYS A 20 1.21 6.23 -5.58
N LEU A 21 1.62 5.05 -6.05
CA LEU A 21 3.03 4.68 -6.18
C LEU A 21 3.85 5.71 -6.98
N ASP A 22 3.23 6.36 -7.97
CA ASP A 22 3.81 7.42 -8.78
C ASP A 22 4.43 8.55 -7.95
N LEU A 23 3.78 8.97 -6.86
CA LEU A 23 4.32 10.01 -5.98
C LEU A 23 5.63 9.58 -5.30
N ARG A 24 5.77 8.31 -4.93
CA ARG A 24 7.04 7.85 -4.34
C ARG A 24 8.13 7.68 -5.39
N GLU A 25 7.78 7.36 -6.63
CA GLU A 25 8.73 7.21 -7.73
C GLU A 25 9.20 8.57 -8.28
N GLU A 26 8.32 9.55 -8.38
CA GLU A 26 8.63 10.92 -8.83
C GLU A 26 9.61 11.62 -7.89
N TYR A 27 9.47 11.42 -6.58
CA TYR A 27 10.28 12.10 -5.56
C TYR A 27 11.46 11.25 -5.08
N LYS A 28 11.73 10.10 -5.72
CA LYS A 28 12.77 9.16 -5.30
C LYS A 28 14.18 9.77 -5.32
N ASP A 29 14.41 10.70 -6.25
CA ASP A 29 15.69 11.40 -6.45
C ASP A 29 15.58 12.91 -6.19
N ALA A 30 14.45 13.38 -5.65
CA ALA A 30 14.23 14.80 -5.40
C ALA A 30 14.77 15.20 -4.02
N GLU A 31 15.58 16.26 -3.94
CA GLU A 31 15.99 16.89 -2.67
C GLU A 31 14.78 17.41 -1.84
N ASN A 32 13.61 17.48 -2.47
CA ASN A 32 12.33 17.90 -1.89
C ASN A 32 11.46 16.74 -1.41
N GLU A 33 12.02 15.57 -1.10
CA GLU A 33 11.28 14.52 -0.39
C GLU A 33 10.64 15.15 0.87
N PRO A 34 9.35 14.92 1.17
CA PRO A 34 8.66 15.51 2.34
C PRO A 34 9.20 15.07 3.72
N SER A 35 10.44 14.58 3.77
CA SER A 35 11.22 14.17 4.94
C SER A 35 11.37 15.24 6.02
N SER A 36 11.23 16.53 5.67
CA SER A 36 11.41 17.65 6.60
C SER A 36 10.24 17.87 7.58
N GLN A 37 9.11 17.17 7.43
CA GLN A 37 7.95 17.29 8.34
C GLN A 37 7.45 15.96 8.93
N GLY A 38 8.24 14.88 8.83
CA GLY A 38 7.85 13.56 9.36
C GLY A 38 6.85 12.77 8.48
N ASN A 39 6.58 13.25 7.26
CA ASN A 39 5.74 12.59 6.27
C ASN A 39 6.59 11.92 5.18
N SER A 40 7.47 10.99 5.57
CA SER A 40 8.18 10.17 4.59
C SER A 40 7.19 9.26 3.86
N PHE A 41 7.45 8.97 2.58
CA PHE A 41 6.65 8.00 1.86
C PHE A 41 6.73 6.61 2.53
N VAL A 42 5.61 5.89 2.54
CA VAL A 42 5.59 4.49 3.01
C VAL A 42 6.47 3.68 2.08
N SER A 43 7.47 2.97 2.60
CA SER A 43 8.29 2.08 1.79
C SER A 43 7.56 0.77 1.50
N TYR A 44 7.95 0.07 0.43
CA TYR A 44 7.40 -1.26 0.14
C TYR A 44 7.58 -2.22 1.33
N LYS A 45 8.73 -2.12 2.02
CA LYS A 45 9.04 -2.94 3.19
C LYS A 45 8.08 -2.65 4.35
N ASP A 46 7.75 -1.40 4.61
CA ASP A 46 6.84 -1.02 5.68
C ASP A 46 5.41 -1.47 5.37
N GLY A 47 4.95 -1.28 4.14
CA GLY A 47 3.66 -1.77 3.68
C GLY A 47 3.54 -3.30 3.77
N ARG A 48 4.58 -4.02 3.37
CA ARG A 48 4.64 -5.49 3.49
C ARG A 48 4.68 -5.94 4.95
N SER A 49 5.42 -5.24 5.80
CA SER A 49 5.47 -5.52 7.24
C SER A 49 4.09 -5.33 7.89
N LEU A 50 3.38 -4.25 7.52
CA LEU A 50 2.03 -3.99 8.00
C LEU A 50 1.06 -5.07 7.53
N SER A 51 1.10 -5.47 6.26
CA SER A 51 0.31 -6.58 5.71
C SER A 51 0.44 -7.85 6.53
N ASN A 52 1.68 -8.22 6.87
CA ASN A 52 1.94 -9.38 7.72
C ASN A 52 1.38 -9.17 9.14
N LYS A 53 1.60 -7.99 9.72
CA LYS A 53 1.12 -7.64 11.07
C LYS A 53 -0.41 -7.73 11.21
N VAL A 54 -1.15 -7.41 10.14
CA VAL A 54 -2.62 -7.44 10.13
C VAL A 54 -3.21 -8.74 9.56
N ASN A 55 -2.35 -9.70 9.19
CA ASN A 55 -2.72 -10.95 8.54
C ASN A 55 -3.58 -10.73 7.27
N ALA A 56 -3.14 -9.80 6.42
CA ALA A 56 -3.65 -9.69 5.06
C ALA A 56 -3.08 -10.84 4.19
N ALA A 57 -3.82 -11.24 3.16
CA ALA A 57 -3.40 -12.27 2.22
C ALA A 57 -2.21 -11.84 1.35
N GLY A 58 -2.05 -10.53 1.13
CA GLY A 58 -0.96 -9.96 0.34
C GLY A 58 -0.86 -8.45 0.47
N TYR A 59 0.23 -7.92 -0.07
CA TYR A 59 0.48 -6.47 -0.21
C TYR A 59 0.85 -6.13 -1.64
N ILE A 60 0.11 -5.21 -2.23
CA ILE A 60 0.31 -4.73 -3.60
C ILE A 60 0.43 -3.21 -3.57
N GLU A 61 1.31 -2.67 -4.41
CA GLU A 61 1.37 -1.23 -4.66
C GLU A 61 0.93 -0.93 -6.09
N CYS A 62 0.13 0.10 -6.26
CA CYS A 62 -0.36 0.52 -7.56
C CYS A 62 -0.39 2.03 -7.73
N SER A 63 -0.40 2.45 -8.99
CA SER A 63 -0.71 3.81 -9.41
C SER A 63 -1.80 3.74 -10.47
N ALA A 64 -2.94 4.37 -10.19
CA ALA A 64 -4.00 4.54 -11.18
C ALA A 64 -3.55 5.52 -12.30
N LEU A 65 -2.63 6.44 -11.99
CA LEU A 65 -2.13 7.41 -12.96
C LEU A 65 -1.22 6.74 -14.01
N THR A 66 -0.24 5.96 -13.57
CA THR A 66 0.70 5.28 -14.47
C THR A 66 0.24 3.88 -14.88
N GLN A 67 -0.92 3.44 -14.39
CA GLN A 67 -1.50 2.10 -14.55
C GLN A 67 -0.61 0.96 -13.99
N LYS A 68 0.47 1.29 -13.29
CA LYS A 68 1.38 0.32 -12.69
C LYS A 68 0.69 -0.42 -11.54
N GLY A 69 0.77 -1.75 -11.54
CA GLY A 69 0.25 -2.60 -10.46
C GLY A 69 -1.28 -2.70 -10.35
N VAL A 70 -2.04 -1.96 -11.17
CA VAL A 70 -3.51 -1.95 -11.12
C VAL A 70 -4.06 -3.33 -11.46
N LYS A 71 -3.62 -3.95 -12.56
CA LYS A 71 -4.07 -5.30 -12.95
C LYS A 71 -3.79 -6.33 -11.85
N SER A 72 -2.57 -6.32 -11.30
CA SER A 72 -2.19 -7.22 -10.20
C SER A 72 -3.05 -7.03 -8.96
N ALA A 73 -3.46 -5.79 -8.65
CA ALA A 73 -4.33 -5.51 -7.52
C ALA A 73 -5.74 -6.13 -7.65
N PHE A 74 -6.21 -6.37 -8.89
CA PHE A 74 -7.48 -7.06 -9.14
C PHE A 74 -7.31 -8.57 -9.33
N ASP A 75 -6.19 -9.04 -9.88
CA ASP A 75 -5.94 -10.47 -10.09
C ASP A 75 -5.66 -11.23 -8.77
N GLU A 76 -5.11 -10.55 -7.75
CA GLU A 76 -4.87 -11.14 -6.42
C GLU A 76 -6.01 -10.91 -5.40
N ALA A 77 -7.08 -10.24 -5.81
CA ALA A 77 -8.25 -9.94 -4.97
C ALA A 77 -9.29 -11.06 -4.97
#